data_AF-A0A5R2N178-F1
#
_entry.id   AF-A0A5R2N178-F1
#
_cell.length_a   1.000
_cell.length_b   1.000
_cell.length_c   1.000
_cell.angle_alpha   90.00
_cell.angle_beta   90.00
_cell.angle_gamma   90.00
#
_symmetry.space_group_name_H-M   'P 1'
#
loop_
_entity.id
_entity.type
_entity.pdbx_description
1 polymer ?
#
loop_
_entity_poly.entity_id
_entity_poly.type
_entity_poly.pdbx_seq_one_letter_code
_entity_poly.pdbx_strand_id
1 'polypeptide(L)'
;FDTPRLAEILAAGIPLVSQQLQYSVLDQRPANSLAALAEKNDVSFLCYGSVAGGFLSDRWLGVAEPVTPLENRSLVKYKLIIDDFGGWDLFQQLLQVLKTVGDRHGVDIATIASAWVLERPQVAAVIVGARNQAHALANA
;
A
#
# COMPACT_ATOMS: atom_id res chain seq x y z
N PHE A 1 12.02 7.66 4.19
CA PHE A 1 12.46 8.21 5.48
C PHE A 1 11.23 8.65 6.27
N ASP A 2 11.30 8.78 7.59
CA ASP A 2 10.24 9.47 8.34
C ASP A 2 10.37 11.00 8.16
N THR A 3 9.39 11.76 8.65
CA THR A 3 9.37 13.23 8.48
C THR A 3 10.63 13.91 9.03
N PRO A 4 11.12 13.60 10.26
CA PRO A 4 12.35 14.20 10.77
C PRO A 4 13.58 13.91 9.91
N ARG A 5 13.79 12.64 9.49
CA ARG A 5 14.97 12.31 8.67
C ARG A 5 14.87 12.91 7.26
N LEU A 6 13.67 12.97 6.66
CA LEU A 6 13.48 13.64 5.37
C LEU A 6 13.83 15.13 5.47
N ALA A 7 13.38 15.80 6.53
CA ALA A 7 13.65 17.23 6.75
C ALA A 7 15.15 17.51 6.90
N GLU A 8 15.89 16.65 7.61
CA GLU A 8 17.35 16.79 7.77
C GLU A 8 18.08 16.67 6.43
N ILE A 9 17.69 15.70 5.58
CA ILE A 9 18.27 15.52 4.24
C ILE A 9 18.05 16.76 3.38
N LEU A 10 16.82 17.28 3.37
CA LEU A 10 16.46 18.48 2.61
C LEU A 10 17.19 19.72 3.13
N ALA A 11 17.27 19.90 4.45
CA ALA A 11 17.99 21.02 5.08
C ALA A 11 19.50 20.98 4.81
N ALA A 12 20.08 19.79 4.58
CA ALA A 12 21.46 19.64 4.15
C ALA A 12 21.70 20.01 2.67
N GLY A 13 20.66 20.45 1.94
CA GLY A 13 20.74 20.85 0.53
C GLY A 13 20.84 19.67 -0.44
N ILE A 14 20.52 18.45 0.00
CA ILE A 14 20.53 17.26 -0.85
C ILE A 14 19.29 17.31 -1.76
N PRO A 15 19.45 17.24 -3.11
CA PRO A 15 18.34 17.33 -4.06
C PRO A 15 17.58 16.00 -4.14
N LEU A 16 16.85 15.66 -3.08
CA LEU A 16 16.08 14.43 -3.02
C LEU A 16 14.82 14.56 -3.88
N VAL A 17 14.75 13.82 -5.00
CA VAL A 17 13.61 13.89 -5.95
C VAL A 17 12.49 12.89 -5.64
N SER A 18 12.81 11.79 -4.95
CA SER A 18 11.83 10.78 -4.59
C SER A 18 12.23 9.98 -3.36
N GLN A 19 11.25 9.35 -2.71
CA GLN A 19 11.50 8.33 -1.70
C GLN A 19 10.58 7.12 -1.87
N GLN A 20 11.15 5.95 -1.63
CA GLN A 20 10.39 4.71 -1.58
C GLN A 20 9.88 4.47 -0.16
N LEU A 21 8.58 4.21 0.01
CA LEU A 21 7.94 4.03 1.32
C LEU A 21 6.71 3.11 1.26
N GLN A 22 6.22 2.70 2.44
CA GLN A 22 4.98 1.93 2.56
C GLN A 22 3.78 2.86 2.55
N TYR A 23 2.85 2.66 1.62
CA TYR A 23 1.56 3.34 1.61
C TYR A 23 0.50 2.42 1.01
N SER A 24 -0.60 2.22 1.73
CA SER A 24 -1.76 1.49 1.24
C SER A 24 -3.04 2.01 1.88
N VAL A 25 -4.17 1.46 1.48
CA VAL A 25 -5.45 1.67 2.18
C VAL A 25 -5.42 1.24 3.66
N LEU A 26 -4.48 0.35 4.04
CA LEU A 26 -4.27 -0.11 5.44
C LEU A 26 -3.31 0.79 6.21
N ASP A 27 -2.23 1.24 5.57
CA ASP A 27 -1.18 2.04 6.20
C ASP A 27 -1.09 3.40 5.53
N GLN A 28 -1.70 4.38 6.18
CA GLN A 28 -1.78 5.76 5.70
C GLN A 28 -0.84 6.69 6.48
N ARG A 29 0.14 6.17 7.21
CA ARG A 29 1.11 7.01 7.96
C ARG A 29 1.79 8.08 7.10
N PRO A 30 2.12 7.85 5.80
CA PRO A 30 2.67 8.90 4.95
C PRO A 30 1.75 10.11 4.76
N ALA A 31 0.42 9.94 4.87
CA ALA A 31 -0.58 11.00 4.71
C ALA A 31 -0.53 12.07 5.80
N ASN A 32 0.17 11.81 6.91
CA ASN A 32 0.34 12.76 8.00
C ASN A 32 1.34 13.87 7.58
N SER A 33 2.32 14.17 8.43
CA SER A 33 3.28 15.25 8.17
C SER A 33 4.21 15.00 6.98
N LEU A 34 4.40 13.74 6.57
CA LEU A 34 5.35 13.39 5.51
C LEU A 34 4.89 13.87 4.14
N ALA A 35 3.62 13.69 3.78
CA ALA A 35 3.04 14.16 2.52
C ALA A 35 3.17 15.69 2.37
N ALA A 36 2.84 16.44 3.42
CA ALA A 36 2.96 17.90 3.40
C ALA A 36 4.42 18.38 3.27
N LEU A 37 5.38 17.69 3.90
CA LEU A 37 6.80 18.02 3.75
C LEU A 37 7.28 17.69 2.32
N ALA A 38 6.87 16.55 1.78
CA ALA A 38 7.24 16.12 0.44
C ALA A 38 6.68 17.06 -0.64
N GLU A 39 5.42 17.48 -0.50
CA GLU A 39 4.78 18.46 -1.38
C GLU A 39 5.55 19.77 -1.46
N LYS A 40 5.94 20.33 -0.30
CA LYS A 40 6.67 21.60 -0.22
C LYS A 40 8.06 21.56 -0.86
N ASN A 41 8.60 20.37 -1.10
CA ASN A 41 9.97 20.16 -1.57
C ASN A 41 10.01 19.34 -2.87
N ASP A 42 8.87 19.20 -3.56
CA ASP A 42 8.74 18.47 -4.83
C ASP A 42 9.27 17.01 -4.76
N VAL A 43 9.13 16.36 -3.61
CA VAL A 43 9.56 14.97 -3.40
C VAL A 43 8.41 14.02 -3.74
N SER A 44 8.64 13.13 -4.71
CA SER A 44 7.65 12.11 -5.10
C SER A 44 7.74 10.84 -4.25
N PHE A 45 6.62 10.11 -4.10
CA PHE A 45 6.58 8.82 -3.43
C PHE A 45 6.51 7.66 -4.43
N LEU A 46 7.33 6.65 -4.18
CA LEU A 46 7.26 5.34 -4.82
C LEU A 46 6.76 4.33 -3.78
N CYS A 47 5.48 3.98 -3.85
CA CYS A 47 4.79 3.29 -2.77
C CYS A 47 4.82 1.78 -2.94
N TYR A 48 5.49 1.05 -2.05
CA TYR A 48 5.30 -0.39 -1.94
C TYR A 48 4.17 -0.72 -0.97
N GLY A 49 3.65 -1.94 -1.07
CA GLY A 49 2.65 -2.45 -0.14
C GLY A 49 1.22 -2.04 -0.43
N SER A 50 0.98 -1.40 -1.57
CA SER A 50 -0.35 -1.06 -2.09
C SER A 50 -1.32 -2.26 -2.09
N VAL A 51 -0.81 -3.47 -2.33
CA VAL A 51 -1.58 -4.74 -2.31
C VAL A 51 -1.35 -5.60 -1.06
N ALA A 52 -0.66 -5.07 -0.04
CA ALA A 52 -0.38 -5.76 1.23
C ALA A 52 0.20 -7.19 1.07
N GLY A 53 1.14 -7.39 0.14
CA GLY A 53 1.75 -8.69 -0.10
C GLY A 53 0.79 -9.74 -0.67
N GLY A 54 -0.34 -9.30 -1.21
CA GLY A 54 -1.42 -10.12 -1.75
C GLY A 54 -2.64 -10.22 -0.84
N PHE A 55 -2.61 -9.67 0.38
CA PHE A 55 -3.80 -9.68 1.25
C PHE A 55 -4.95 -8.84 0.68
N LEU A 56 -4.64 -7.68 0.08
CA LEU A 56 -5.64 -6.86 -0.62
C LEU A 56 -5.94 -7.46 -1.99
N SER A 57 -6.61 -8.61 -2.01
CA SER A 57 -7.06 -9.31 -3.21
C SER A 57 -8.31 -10.13 -2.94
N ASP A 58 -9.04 -10.47 -4.00
CA ASP A 58 -10.26 -11.27 -3.95
C ASP A 58 -10.03 -12.65 -3.30
N ARG A 59 -8.80 -13.18 -3.36
CA ARG A 59 -8.40 -14.45 -2.72
C ARG A 59 -8.70 -14.50 -1.23
N TRP A 60 -8.66 -13.36 -0.53
CA TRP A 60 -8.79 -13.30 0.92
C TRP A 60 -10.17 -12.85 1.40
N LEU A 61 -11.08 -12.47 0.49
CA LEU A 61 -12.42 -12.04 0.85
C LEU A 61 -13.25 -13.23 1.35
N GLY A 62 -13.86 -13.08 2.52
CA GLY A 62 -14.68 -14.12 3.17
C GLY A 62 -13.88 -15.30 3.71
N VAL A 63 -12.55 -15.22 3.73
CA VAL A 63 -11.68 -16.28 4.21
C VAL A 63 -11.41 -16.10 5.70
N ALA A 64 -11.45 -17.20 6.45
CA ALA A 64 -11.06 -17.21 7.86
C ALA A 64 -9.61 -16.77 8.04
N GLU A 65 -9.28 -16.21 9.20
CA GLU A 65 -7.93 -15.74 9.48
C GLU A 65 -6.90 -16.87 9.28
N PRO A 66 -5.85 -16.66 8.47
CA PRO A 66 -4.91 -17.72 8.18
C PRO A 66 -4.06 -18.05 9.40
N VAL A 67 -3.90 -19.34 9.66
CA VAL A 67 -2.93 -19.85 10.64
C VAL A 67 -1.51 -19.82 10.07
N THR A 68 -0.52 -19.69 10.94
CA THR A 68 0.89 -19.81 10.57
C THR A 68 1.25 -21.28 10.26
N PRO A 69 2.22 -21.53 9.36
CA PRO A 69 3.05 -20.57 8.64
C PRO A 69 2.36 -19.97 7.42
N LEU A 70 2.62 -18.68 7.17
CA LEU A 70 2.20 -18.01 5.94
C LEU A 70 3.16 -18.32 4.79
N GLU A 71 2.61 -18.35 3.57
CA GLU A 71 3.28 -18.80 2.35
C GLU A 71 4.61 -18.06 2.03
N ASN A 72 4.76 -16.81 2.48
CA ASN A 72 5.93 -15.99 2.17
C ASN A 72 6.16 -14.85 3.18
N ARG A 73 7.35 -14.25 3.12
CA ARG A 73 7.76 -13.14 4.00
C ARG A 73 6.88 -11.90 3.91
N SER A 74 6.32 -11.60 2.74
CA SER A 74 5.42 -10.45 2.58
C SER A 74 4.13 -10.66 3.36
N LEU A 75 3.50 -11.84 3.25
CA LEU A 75 2.31 -12.16 4.05
C LEU A 75 2.61 -12.11 5.56
N VAL A 76 3.77 -12.61 6.01
CA VAL A 76 4.15 -12.46 7.44
C VAL A 76 4.21 -10.99 7.85
N LYS A 77 4.84 -10.12 7.05
CA LYS A 77 4.92 -8.69 7.34
C LYS A 77 3.55 -8.02 7.36
N TYR A 78 2.72 -8.25 6.35
CA TYR A 78 1.43 -7.56 6.22
C TYR A 78 0.35 -8.10 7.15
N LYS A 79 0.48 -9.33 7.64
CA LYS A 79 -0.39 -9.81 8.73
C LYS A 79 -0.21 -8.98 10.00
N LEU A 80 1.02 -8.64 10.36
CA LEU A 80 1.30 -7.74 11.50
C LEU A 80 0.65 -6.36 11.30
N ILE A 81 0.68 -5.83 10.06
CA ILE A 81 0.04 -4.55 9.73
C ILE A 81 -1.49 -4.64 9.83
N ILE A 82 -2.08 -5.78 9.43
CA ILE A 82 -3.52 -6.03 9.60
C ILE A 82 -3.88 -6.09 11.09
N ASP A 83 -3.04 -6.71 11.91
CA ASP A 83 -3.25 -6.77 13.36
C ASP A 83 -3.20 -5.38 13.99
N ASP A 84 -2.20 -4.57 13.63
CA ASP A 84 -2.07 -3.18 14.08
C ASP A 84 -3.21 -2.27 13.57
N PHE A 85 -3.76 -2.56 12.38
CA PHE A 85 -4.85 -1.80 11.76
C PHE A 85 -6.19 -2.00 12.49
N GLY A 86 -6.39 -3.15 13.14
CA GLY A 86 -7.64 -3.49 13.84
C GLY A 86 -8.06 -4.97 13.71
N GLY A 87 -7.16 -5.84 13.25
CA GLY A 87 -7.37 -7.28 13.18
C GLY A 87 -8.14 -7.76 11.95
N TRP A 88 -8.34 -9.07 11.89
CA TRP A 88 -8.86 -9.75 10.70
C TRP A 88 -10.31 -9.38 10.36
N ASP A 89 -11.18 -9.20 11.36
CA ASP A 89 -12.59 -8.86 11.12
C ASP A 89 -12.74 -7.48 10.46
N LEU A 90 -11.99 -6.47 10.93
CA LEU A 90 -11.97 -5.16 10.30
C LEU A 90 -11.35 -5.22 8.90
N PHE A 91 -10.33 -6.05 8.73
CA PHE A 91 -9.74 -6.29 7.42
C PHE A 91 -10.73 -6.91 6.43
N GLN A 92 -11.56 -7.86 6.86
CA GLN A 92 -12.61 -8.44 6.01
C GLN A 92 -13.68 -7.40 5.62
N GLN A 93 -14.05 -6.50 6.54
CA GLN A 93 -14.95 -5.38 6.22
C GLN A 93 -14.32 -4.46 5.16
N LEU A 94 -13.04 -4.15 5.27
CA LEU A 94 -12.32 -3.37 4.26
C LEU A 94 -12.33 -4.08 2.90
N LEU A 95 -12.03 -5.38 2.84
CA LEU A 95 -12.07 -6.15 1.60
C LEU A 95 -13.46 -6.10 0.95
N GLN A 96 -14.53 -6.21 1.74
CA GLN A 96 -15.90 -6.12 1.26
C GLN A 96 -16.23 -4.73 0.66
N VAL A 97 -15.72 -3.66 1.27
CA VAL A 97 -15.86 -2.29 0.74
C VAL A 97 -15.10 -2.15 -0.58
N LEU A 98 -13.84 -2.57 -0.62
CA LEU A 98 -13.03 -2.52 -1.84
C LEU A 98 -13.65 -3.35 -2.96
N LYS A 99 -14.20 -4.53 -2.64
CA LYS A 99 -14.92 -5.37 -3.60
C LYS A 99 -16.16 -4.68 -4.16
N THR A 100 -16.94 -4.03 -3.30
CA THR A 100 -18.13 -3.26 -3.71
C THR A 100 -17.78 -2.13 -4.68
N VAL A 101 -16.64 -1.48 -4.47
CA VAL A 101 -16.12 -0.46 -5.41
C VAL A 101 -15.63 -1.13 -6.70
N GLY A 102 -14.83 -2.20 -6.60
CA GLY A 102 -14.30 -2.95 -7.73
C GLY A 102 -15.40 -3.44 -8.67
N ASP A 103 -16.50 -3.94 -8.11
CA ASP A 103 -17.67 -4.41 -8.86
C ASP A 103 -18.35 -3.32 -9.70
N ARG A 104 -18.31 -2.06 -9.25
CA ARG A 104 -18.83 -0.93 -10.04
C ARG A 104 -17.96 -0.59 -11.24
N HIS A 105 -16.69 -0.96 -11.19
CA HIS A 105 -15.70 -0.67 -12.23
C HIS A 105 -15.29 -1.92 -13.03
N GLY A 106 -15.75 -3.11 -12.65
CA GLY A 106 -15.38 -4.38 -13.30
C GLY A 106 -13.93 -4.81 -13.05
N VAL A 107 -13.34 -4.42 -11.91
CA VAL A 107 -11.94 -4.71 -11.55
C VAL A 107 -11.84 -5.35 -10.16
N ASP A 108 -10.69 -5.96 -9.86
CA ASP A 108 -10.47 -6.66 -8.58
C ASP A 108 -10.10 -5.72 -7.42
N ILE A 109 -10.06 -6.26 -6.19
CA ILE A 109 -9.67 -5.51 -4.99
C ILE A 109 -8.26 -4.92 -5.11
N ALA A 110 -7.32 -5.66 -5.70
CA ALA A 110 -5.92 -5.24 -5.83
C ALA A 110 -5.79 -3.99 -6.71
N THR A 111 -6.56 -3.93 -7.81
CA THR A 111 -6.65 -2.79 -8.72
C THR A 111 -7.20 -1.57 -7.98
N ILE A 112 -8.32 -1.70 -7.25
CA ILE A 112 -8.89 -0.57 -6.49
C ILE A 112 -7.93 -0.07 -5.41
N ALA A 113 -7.31 -0.97 -4.66
CA ALA A 113 -6.34 -0.60 -3.62
C ALA A 113 -5.14 0.16 -4.21
N SER A 114 -4.64 -0.29 -5.37
CA SER A 114 -3.52 0.36 -6.05
C SER A 114 -3.91 1.72 -6.64
N ALA A 115 -5.09 1.82 -7.28
CA ALA A 115 -5.63 3.06 -7.80
C ALA A 115 -5.81 4.12 -6.70
N TRP A 116 -6.36 3.73 -5.54
CA TRP A 116 -6.51 4.64 -4.40
C TRP A 116 -5.17 5.23 -3.93
N VAL A 117 -4.09 4.44 -3.95
CA VAL A 117 -2.74 4.93 -3.60
C VAL A 117 -2.20 5.87 -4.67
N LEU A 118 -2.37 5.54 -5.95
CA LEU A 118 -1.96 6.39 -7.08
C LEU A 118 -2.70 7.73 -7.11
N GLU A 119 -3.91 7.80 -6.60
CA GLU A 119 -4.68 9.06 -6.46
C GLU A 119 -4.22 9.96 -5.31
N ARG A 120 -3.14 9.61 -4.59
CA ARG A 120 -2.56 10.50 -3.57
C ARG A 120 -1.65 11.53 -4.26
N PRO A 121 -1.77 12.84 -3.96
CA PRO A 121 -1.14 13.87 -4.80
C PRO A 121 0.39 13.73 -4.96
N GLN A 122 1.09 13.20 -3.95
CA GLN A 122 2.54 13.04 -3.94
C GLN A 122 3.00 11.66 -4.46
N VAL A 123 2.08 10.75 -4.79
CA VAL A 123 2.43 9.40 -5.24
C VAL A 123 2.64 9.41 -6.75
N ALA A 124 3.88 9.11 -7.16
CA ALA A 124 4.23 9.00 -8.57
C ALA A 124 4.08 7.58 -9.12
N ALA A 125 4.24 6.57 -8.26
CA ALA A 125 4.08 5.17 -8.65
C ALA A 125 3.78 4.25 -7.47
N VAL A 126 3.16 3.11 -7.76
CA VAL A 126 3.08 1.96 -6.86
C VAL A 126 4.02 0.85 -7.32
N ILE A 127 4.63 0.15 -6.37
CA ILE A 127 5.53 -0.97 -6.60
C ILE A 127 4.80 -2.25 -6.22
N VAL A 128 4.40 -3.02 -7.23
CA VAL A 128 3.68 -4.29 -7.06
C VAL A 128 4.59 -5.45 -7.44
N GLY A 129 4.72 -6.42 -6.53
CA GLY A 129 5.53 -7.61 -6.77
C GLY A 129 4.79 -8.62 -7.65
N ALA A 130 5.43 -9.10 -8.71
CA ALA A 130 4.95 -10.18 -9.55
C ALA A 130 5.84 -11.42 -9.40
N ARG A 131 5.25 -12.62 -9.41
CA ARG A 131 5.98 -13.90 -9.36
C ARG A 131 6.04 -14.63 -10.70
N ASN A 132 5.15 -14.26 -11.61
CA ASN A 132 5.04 -14.81 -12.94
C ASN A 132 4.44 -13.72 -13.84
N GLN A 133 4.43 -13.99 -15.15
CA GLN A 133 3.91 -13.06 -16.15
C GLN A 133 2.42 -12.73 -15.94
N ALA A 134 1.60 -13.70 -15.53
CA ALA A 134 0.18 -13.46 -15.28
C ALA A 134 -0.03 -12.44 -14.15
N HIS A 135 0.74 -12.53 -13.06
CA HIS A 135 0.72 -11.53 -12.00
C HIS A 135 1.22 -10.16 -12.48
N ALA A 136 2.23 -10.12 -13.36
CA ALA A 136 2.71 -8.83 -13.89
C ALA A 136 1.63 -8.15 -14.74
N LEU A 137 0.95 -8.91 -15.60
CA LEU A 137 -0.12 -8.39 -16.46
C LEU A 137 -1.37 -7.99 -15.67
N ALA A 138 -1.73 -8.73 -14.61
CA ALA A 138 -2.89 -8.40 -13.78
C ALA A 138 -2.69 -7.13 -12.93
N ASN A 139 -1.44 -6.69 -12.72
CA ASN A 139 -1.11 -5.52 -11.91
C ASN A 139 -0.65 -4.30 -12.75
N ALA A 140 -0.67 -4.41 -14.08
CA ALA A 140 -0.23 -3.36 -15.01
C ALA A 140 -1.42 -2.52 -15.49
#